data_AF-A0A6L8W4Z2-F1
#
_entry.id   AF-A0A6L8W4Z2-F1
#
_cell.length_a   1.000
_cell.length_b   1.000
_cell.length_c   1.000
_cell.angle_alpha   90.00
_cell.angle_beta   90.00
_cell.angle_gamma   90.00
#
_symmetry.space_group_name_H-M   'P 1'
#
loop_
_entity.id
_entity.type
_entity.pdbx_description
1 polymer ?
#
loop_
_entity_poly.entity_id
_entity_poly.type
_entity_poly.pdbx_seq_one_letter_code
_entity_poly.pdbx_strand_id
1 'polypeptide(L)'
;MVTRQNKLDQYMTAWDADGTGYFKVARILLDEADDAKKLEAEAKRAARNIEAEVMYAWDLGEPKSDAWWLGWGGYDLEEDIPFFAVMAKAEVQEKIRAFDPKDNEFECETVDEFKEILFGAYDEQLSAAELIRGFEDWFNSLDEAAQKTLLKDLNSWLRNTKEN
;
A
#
# COMPACT_ATOMS: atom_id res chain seq x y z
N MET A 1 11.93 23.23 4.44
CA MET A 1 12.42 21.89 4.84
C MET A 1 11.38 20.88 4.39
N VAL A 2 11.75 19.92 3.56
CA VAL A 2 10.87 18.79 3.20
C VAL A 2 10.93 17.82 4.38
N THR A 3 9.84 17.68 5.12
CA THR A 3 9.67 16.65 6.17
C THR A 3 9.73 15.26 5.53
N ARG A 4 10.10 14.22 6.30
CA ARG A 4 10.09 12.82 5.80
C ARG A 4 8.72 12.43 5.22
N GLN A 5 7.63 12.93 5.81
CA GLN A 5 6.24 12.89 5.32
C GLN A 5 6.16 13.18 3.79
N ASN A 6 6.67 14.35 3.37
CA ASN A 6 6.61 14.81 1.97
C ASN A 6 7.42 13.96 0.97
N LYS A 7 8.12 12.91 1.41
CA LYS A 7 8.88 12.01 0.52
C LYS A 7 8.21 10.67 0.25
N LEU A 8 7.26 10.22 1.07
CA LEU A 8 6.61 8.92 0.85
C LEU A 8 5.41 9.04 -0.10
N ASP A 9 4.69 10.16 -0.03
CA ASP A 9 3.55 10.47 -0.92
C ASP A 9 3.88 10.33 -2.42
N GLN A 10 5.13 10.60 -2.82
CA GLN A 10 5.53 10.47 -4.23
C GLN A 10 5.50 9.01 -4.73
N TYR A 11 5.50 8.03 -3.82
CA TYR A 11 5.45 6.61 -4.14
C TYR A 11 4.04 6.04 -4.09
N MET A 12 3.02 6.83 -3.76
CA MET A 12 1.64 6.36 -3.66
C MET A 12 0.70 7.30 -4.41
N THR A 13 -0.15 6.75 -5.26
CA THR A 13 -1.29 7.48 -5.81
C THR A 13 -2.53 7.03 -5.08
N ALA A 14 -3.25 7.93 -4.41
CA ALA A 14 -4.51 7.63 -3.75
C ALA A 14 -5.61 8.61 -4.18
N TRP A 15 -6.85 8.14 -4.28
CA TRP A 15 -8.01 8.96 -4.68
C TRP A 15 -9.30 8.40 -4.08
N ASP A 16 -10.28 9.26 -3.86
CA ASP A 16 -11.62 8.83 -3.43
C ASP A 16 -12.51 8.65 -4.67
N ALA A 17 -13.26 7.54 -4.73
CA ALA A 17 -14.32 7.32 -5.71
C ALA A 17 -15.46 6.54 -5.03
N ASP A 18 -16.71 6.87 -5.40
CA ASP A 18 -17.90 6.17 -4.89
C ASP A 18 -18.03 6.06 -3.35
N GLY A 19 -17.37 6.97 -2.62
CA GLY A 19 -17.37 6.98 -1.15
C GLY A 19 -16.27 6.13 -0.51
N THR A 20 -15.40 5.52 -1.30
CA THR A 20 -14.28 4.67 -0.87
C THR A 20 -12.95 5.21 -1.40
N GLY A 21 -11.91 5.12 -0.58
CA GLY A 21 -10.54 5.43 -0.96
C GLY A 21 -9.91 4.28 -1.72
N TYR A 22 -9.21 4.62 -2.80
CA TYR A 22 -8.42 3.71 -3.60
C TYR A 22 -6.96 4.14 -3.59
N PHE A 23 -6.05 3.20 -3.85
CA PHE A 23 -4.65 3.51 -3.97
C PHE A 23 -3.89 2.60 -4.92
N LYS A 24 -2.72 3.06 -5.36
CA LYS A 24 -1.72 2.33 -6.12
C LYS A 24 -0.33 2.69 -5.61
N VAL A 25 0.44 1.70 -5.15
CA VAL A 25 1.83 1.89 -4.70
C VAL A 25 2.79 1.78 -5.89
N ALA A 26 3.78 2.65 -5.94
CA ALA A 26 4.79 2.72 -6.99
C ALA A 26 4.19 2.82 -8.40
N ARG A 27 3.05 3.48 -8.56
CA ARG A 27 2.34 3.56 -9.84
C ARG A 27 3.24 4.15 -10.93
N ILE A 28 3.37 3.43 -12.04
CA ILE A 28 4.03 3.87 -13.26
C ILE A 28 3.03 3.84 -14.42
N LEU A 29 3.19 4.78 -15.35
CA LEU A 29 2.46 4.76 -16.62
C LEU A 29 3.31 4.01 -17.64
N LEU A 30 2.65 3.21 -18.46
CA LEU A 30 3.24 2.41 -19.51
C LEU A 30 2.74 2.95 -20.85
N ASP A 31 3.65 3.07 -21.83
CA ASP A 31 3.32 3.66 -23.14
C ASP A 31 2.56 2.69 -24.05
N GLU A 32 2.57 1.39 -23.72
CA GLU A 32 1.87 0.34 -24.46
C GLU A 32 0.48 0.08 -23.85
N ALA A 33 -0.56 0.00 -24.69
CA ALA A 33 -1.95 -0.19 -24.26
C ALA A 33 -2.58 -1.50 -24.76
N ASP A 34 -1.98 -2.14 -25.77
CA ASP A 34 -2.71 -3.14 -26.58
C ASP A 34 -2.05 -4.54 -26.56
N ASP A 35 -0.87 -4.70 -25.95
CA ASP A 35 -0.13 -5.97 -25.94
C ASP A 35 0.37 -6.34 -24.55
N ALA A 36 -0.32 -7.31 -23.92
CA ALA A 36 0.01 -7.85 -22.61
C ALA A 36 1.46 -8.37 -22.50
N LYS A 37 2.07 -8.90 -23.58
CA LYS A 37 3.45 -9.40 -23.52
C LYS A 37 4.47 -8.27 -23.46
N LYS A 38 4.19 -7.17 -24.14
CA LYS A 38 5.06 -5.99 -24.10
C LYS A 38 4.95 -5.28 -22.75
N LEU A 39 3.76 -5.25 -22.17
CA LEU A 39 3.54 -4.73 -20.81
C LEU A 39 4.26 -5.56 -19.75
N GLU A 40 4.18 -6.89 -19.84
CA GLU A 40 4.96 -7.77 -18.98
C GLU A 40 6.48 -7.50 -19.14
N ALA A 41 6.95 -7.24 -20.36
CA ALA A 41 8.35 -6.89 -20.60
C ALA A 41 8.75 -5.54 -20.00
N GLU A 42 7.88 -4.52 -20.09
CA GLU A 42 8.12 -3.21 -19.48
C GLU A 42 8.09 -3.27 -17.95
N ALA A 43 7.16 -4.02 -17.36
CA ALA A 43 7.10 -4.24 -15.93
C ALA A 43 8.33 -5.02 -15.43
N LYS A 44 8.76 -6.07 -16.13
CA LYS A 44 10.01 -6.79 -15.82
C LYS A 44 11.24 -5.89 -15.92
N ARG A 45 11.25 -4.97 -16.89
CA ARG A 45 12.34 -3.98 -17.03
C ARG A 45 12.32 -2.98 -15.88
N ALA A 46 11.15 -2.49 -15.48
CA ALA A 46 11.00 -1.61 -14.33
C ALA A 46 11.46 -2.29 -13.03
N ALA A 47 11.17 -3.59 -12.88
CA ALA A 47 11.62 -4.42 -11.77
C ALA A 47 13.14 -4.72 -11.77
N ARG A 48 13.87 -4.30 -12.81
CA ARG A 48 15.31 -4.54 -12.89
C ARG A 48 16.02 -3.83 -11.73
N ASN A 49 16.76 -4.60 -10.94
CA ASN A 49 17.51 -4.16 -9.76
C ASN A 49 16.65 -3.88 -8.51
N ILE A 50 15.40 -4.35 -8.48
CA ILE A 50 14.70 -4.53 -7.21
C ILE A 50 15.36 -5.68 -6.46
N GLU A 51 15.69 -5.45 -5.18
CA GLU A 51 16.36 -6.43 -4.33
C GLU A 51 15.38 -7.41 -3.69
N ALA A 52 14.18 -6.95 -3.33
CA ALA A 52 13.14 -7.80 -2.80
C ALA A 52 12.29 -8.48 -3.88
N GLU A 53 11.52 -9.49 -3.50
CA GLU A 53 10.43 -10.00 -4.34
C GLU A 53 9.32 -8.94 -4.45
N VAL A 54 8.79 -8.71 -5.65
CA VAL A 54 7.70 -7.76 -5.89
C VAL A 54 6.60 -8.42 -6.69
N MET A 55 5.39 -8.29 -6.16
CA MET A 55 4.15 -8.63 -6.86
C MET A 55 3.56 -7.34 -7.41
N TYR A 56 3.15 -7.34 -8.67
CA TYR A 56 2.60 -6.16 -9.32
C TYR A 56 1.40 -6.52 -10.19
N ALA A 57 0.47 -5.58 -10.28
CA ALA A 57 -0.65 -5.63 -11.21
C ALA A 57 -0.44 -4.61 -12.33
N TRP A 58 -1.20 -4.77 -13.40
CA TRP A 58 -1.34 -3.78 -14.45
C TRP A 58 -2.79 -3.69 -14.91
N ASP A 59 -3.17 -2.51 -15.38
CA ASP A 59 -4.47 -2.26 -16.00
C ASP A 59 -4.26 -1.81 -17.46
N LEU A 60 -4.98 -2.48 -18.37
CA LEU A 60 -4.97 -2.22 -19.80
C LEU A 60 -6.01 -1.13 -20.09
N GLY A 61 -5.56 0.11 -20.18
CA GLY A 61 -6.42 1.24 -20.51
C GLY A 61 -6.03 1.89 -21.84
N GLU A 62 -7.01 2.18 -22.69
CA GLU A 62 -6.81 3.16 -23.77
C GLU A 62 -6.90 4.57 -23.18
N PRO A 63 -5.94 5.49 -23.42
CA PRO A 63 -4.75 5.39 -24.28
C PRO A 63 -3.44 5.05 -23.55
N LYS A 64 -3.47 4.74 -22.25
CA LYS A 64 -2.28 4.45 -21.42
C LYS A 64 -2.59 3.39 -20.38
N SER A 65 -1.74 2.37 -20.32
CA SER A 65 -1.76 1.39 -19.23
C SER A 65 -1.03 1.91 -18.00
N ASP A 66 -1.30 1.33 -16.85
CA ASP A 66 -0.48 1.53 -15.66
C ASP A 66 -0.10 0.20 -15.00
N ALA A 67 0.96 0.24 -14.19
CA ALA A 67 1.36 -0.86 -13.32
C ALA A 67 1.69 -0.32 -11.93
N TRP A 68 1.42 -1.12 -10.91
CA TRP A 68 1.63 -0.79 -9.51
C TRP A 68 1.92 -2.03 -8.69
N TRP A 69 2.49 -1.84 -7.51
CA TRP A 69 2.84 -2.95 -6.62
C TRP A 69 1.63 -3.38 -5.79
N LEU A 70 1.45 -4.70 -5.71
CA LEU A 70 0.53 -5.36 -4.77
C LEU A 70 1.28 -5.88 -3.54
N GLY A 71 2.56 -6.24 -3.69
CA GLY A 71 3.36 -6.80 -2.61
C GLY A 71 4.84 -6.50 -2.77
N TRP A 72 5.55 -6.44 -1.65
CA TRP A 72 7.00 -6.21 -1.60
C TRP A 72 7.63 -6.97 -0.44
N GLY A 73 8.67 -7.77 -0.70
CA GLY A 73 9.45 -8.43 0.35
C GLY A 73 8.68 -9.42 1.23
N GLY A 74 7.56 -9.97 0.71
CA GLY A 74 6.65 -10.85 1.46
C GLY A 74 5.52 -10.13 2.20
N TYR A 75 5.48 -8.79 2.14
CA TYR A 75 4.35 -7.98 2.63
C TYR A 75 3.28 -7.85 1.55
N ASP A 76 2.01 -7.92 1.96
CA ASP A 76 0.85 -7.70 1.10
C ASP A 76 0.43 -6.24 1.26
N LEU A 77 0.78 -5.39 0.28
CA LEU A 77 0.50 -3.96 0.36
C LEU A 77 -1.00 -3.67 0.24
N GLU A 78 -1.78 -4.56 -0.38
CA GLU A 78 -3.24 -4.39 -0.52
C GLU A 78 -3.96 -4.62 0.81
N GLU A 79 -3.41 -5.46 1.69
CA GLU A 79 -3.99 -5.74 3.00
C GLU A 79 -3.32 -4.92 4.12
N ASP A 80 -1.99 -4.87 4.14
CA ASP A 80 -1.22 -4.22 5.20
C ASP A 80 -1.52 -2.71 5.27
N ILE A 81 -1.55 -2.00 4.13
CA ILE A 81 -1.76 -0.54 4.13
C ILE A 81 -3.14 -0.17 4.68
N PRO A 82 -4.25 -0.78 4.19
CA PRO A 82 -5.57 -0.60 4.80
C PRO A 82 -5.61 -1.00 6.27
N PHE A 83 -4.97 -2.10 6.68
CA PHE A 83 -4.94 -2.51 8.08
C PHE A 83 -4.34 -1.41 8.97
N PHE A 84 -3.16 -0.89 8.61
CA PHE A 84 -2.53 0.21 9.34
C PHE A 84 -3.42 1.48 9.32
N ALA A 85 -4.08 1.78 8.21
CA ALA A 85 -5.00 2.92 8.11
C ALA A 85 -6.20 2.78 9.06
N VAL A 86 -6.83 1.60 9.14
CA VAL A 86 -7.94 1.34 10.06
C VAL A 86 -7.45 1.44 11.50
N MET A 87 -6.32 0.81 11.83
CA MET A 87 -5.75 0.84 13.17
C MET A 87 -5.44 2.26 13.64
N ALA A 88 -5.15 3.20 12.74
CA ALA A 88 -4.90 4.59 13.09
C ALA A 88 -6.18 5.42 13.38
N LYS A 89 -7.39 4.92 13.06
CA LYS A 89 -8.65 5.65 13.31
C LYS A 89 -8.88 5.82 14.82
N ALA A 90 -9.34 7.01 15.22
CA ALA A 90 -9.55 7.34 16.63
C ALA A 90 -10.55 6.41 17.31
N GLU A 91 -11.67 6.13 16.65
CA GLU A 91 -12.72 5.23 17.14
C GLU A 91 -12.23 3.77 17.28
N VAL A 92 -11.37 3.32 16.37
CA VAL A 92 -10.74 1.98 16.43
C VAL A 92 -9.74 1.93 17.60
N GLN A 93 -8.92 2.96 17.77
CA GLN A 93 -8.00 3.08 18.90
C GLN A 93 -8.73 3.10 20.25
N GLU A 94 -9.88 3.76 20.34
CA GLU A 94 -10.73 3.76 21.53
C GLU A 94 -11.25 2.35 21.83
N LYS A 95 -11.76 1.64 20.81
CA LYS A 95 -12.20 0.24 20.94
C LYS A 95 -11.07 -0.68 21.38
N ILE A 96 -9.89 -0.59 20.78
CA ILE A 96 -8.70 -1.39 21.15
C ILE A 96 -8.29 -1.12 22.59
N ARG A 97 -8.30 0.14 23.05
CA ARG A 97 -7.95 0.48 24.44
C ARG A 97 -8.97 -0.03 25.45
N ALA A 98 -10.22 -0.14 25.05
CA ALA A 98 -11.31 -0.68 25.87
C ALA A 98 -11.41 -2.21 25.80
N PHE A 99 -10.59 -2.88 24.98
CA PHE A 99 -10.65 -4.33 24.80
C PHE A 99 -10.38 -5.07 26.12
N ASP A 100 -11.35 -5.91 26.52
CA ASP A 100 -11.19 -6.90 27.58
C ASP A 100 -11.47 -8.30 26.99
N PRO A 101 -10.49 -9.22 26.98
CA PRO A 101 -10.69 -10.58 26.45
C PRO A 101 -11.74 -11.39 27.24
N LYS A 102 -12.15 -10.93 28.43
CA LYS A 102 -13.20 -11.58 29.24
C LYS A 102 -14.58 -10.95 29.07
N ASP A 103 -14.66 -9.78 28.45
CA ASP A 103 -15.87 -8.97 28.35
C ASP A 103 -15.86 -8.18 27.03
N ASN A 104 -15.90 -8.90 25.90
CA ASN A 104 -16.03 -8.31 24.57
C ASN A 104 -17.15 -9.01 23.78
N GLU A 105 -17.82 -8.24 22.92
CA GLU A 105 -19.01 -8.67 22.17
C GLU A 105 -18.70 -9.67 21.04
N PHE A 106 -17.42 -9.87 20.70
CA PHE A 106 -16.97 -10.67 19.58
C PHE A 106 -16.31 -12.01 19.98
N GLU A 107 -16.29 -12.31 21.29
CA GLU A 107 -15.65 -13.51 21.86
C GLU A 107 -14.17 -13.67 21.45
N CYS A 108 -13.47 -12.56 21.15
CA CYS A 108 -12.05 -12.58 20.82
C CYS A 108 -11.23 -12.88 22.08
N GLU A 109 -10.28 -13.81 21.98
CA GLU A 109 -9.37 -14.18 23.07
C GLU A 109 -8.16 -13.26 23.11
N THR A 110 -7.79 -12.67 21.97
CA THR A 110 -6.63 -11.80 21.83
C THR A 110 -6.99 -10.46 21.21
N VAL A 111 -6.14 -9.46 21.49
CA VAL A 111 -6.29 -8.14 20.86
C VAL A 111 -6.07 -8.20 19.36
N ASP A 112 -5.27 -9.14 18.85
CA ASP A 112 -4.98 -9.24 17.42
C ASP A 112 -6.19 -9.81 16.67
N GLU A 113 -6.85 -10.85 17.19
CA GLU A 113 -8.16 -11.30 16.67
C GLU A 113 -9.17 -10.15 16.65
N PHE A 114 -9.20 -9.34 17.70
CA PHE A 114 -10.10 -8.20 17.76
C PHE A 114 -9.75 -7.13 16.71
N LYS A 115 -8.47 -6.89 16.42
CA LYS A 115 -8.05 -5.98 15.34
C LYS A 115 -8.50 -6.47 13.97
N GLU A 116 -8.47 -7.77 13.71
CA GLU A 116 -8.97 -8.33 12.44
C GLU A 116 -10.48 -8.08 12.26
N ILE A 117 -11.26 -8.25 13.33
CA ILE A 117 -12.70 -7.92 13.32
C ILE A 117 -12.91 -6.43 13.05
N LEU A 118 -12.12 -5.56 13.69
CA LEU A 118 -12.20 -4.12 13.45
C LEU A 118 -11.74 -3.76 12.04
N PHE A 119 -10.74 -4.45 11.49
CA PHE A 119 -10.30 -4.23 10.12
C PHE A 119 -11.44 -4.49 9.14
N GLY A 120 -12.05 -5.68 9.16
CA GLY A 120 -13.17 -6.02 8.27
C GLY A 120 -14.46 -5.21 8.50
N ALA A 121 -14.57 -4.43 9.58
CA ALA A 121 -15.70 -3.54 9.83
C ALA A 121 -15.50 -2.13 9.28
N TYR A 122 -14.26 -1.71 9.04
CA TYR A 122 -13.89 -0.32 8.76
C TYR A 122 -13.04 -0.15 7.49
N ASP A 123 -12.56 -1.21 6.88
CA ASP A 123 -11.71 -1.20 5.67
C ASP A 123 -12.39 -0.52 4.47
N GLU A 124 -13.67 -0.81 4.22
CA GLU A 124 -14.45 -0.21 3.11
C GLU A 124 -14.73 1.30 3.30
N GLN A 125 -14.47 1.84 4.50
CA GLN A 125 -14.75 3.24 4.88
C GLN A 125 -13.49 4.12 4.90
N LEU A 126 -12.36 3.61 4.41
CA LEU A 126 -11.12 4.36 4.34
C LEU A 126 -11.18 5.39 3.22
N SER A 127 -10.77 6.62 3.52
CA SER A 127 -10.49 7.66 2.53
C SER A 127 -9.07 7.56 1.98
N ALA A 128 -8.82 8.17 0.83
CA ALA A 128 -7.48 8.29 0.24
C ALA A 128 -6.44 8.90 1.20
N ALA A 129 -6.86 9.89 1.99
CA ALA A 129 -6.00 10.52 2.99
C ALA A 129 -5.71 9.61 4.20
N GLU A 130 -6.61 8.67 4.52
CA GLU A 130 -6.34 7.63 5.52
C GLU A 130 -5.40 6.57 4.96
N LEU A 131 -5.55 6.17 3.70
CA LEU A 131 -4.66 5.22 3.03
C LEU A 131 -3.22 5.74 2.93
N ILE A 132 -3.03 7.01 2.59
CA ILE A 132 -1.69 7.63 2.60
C ILE A 132 -1.05 7.50 3.98
N ARG A 133 -1.80 7.82 5.05
CA ARG A 133 -1.31 7.68 6.43
C ARG A 133 -1.03 6.22 6.79
N GLY A 134 -1.88 5.28 6.35
CA GLY A 134 -1.66 3.85 6.52
C GLY A 134 -0.35 3.38 5.88
N PHE A 135 -0.02 3.88 4.69
CA PHE A 135 1.25 3.58 4.03
C PHE A 135 2.45 4.13 4.81
N GLU A 136 2.33 5.34 5.38
CA GLU A 136 3.36 5.90 6.23
C GLU A 136 3.56 5.11 7.52
N ASP A 137 2.47 4.73 8.18
CA ASP A 137 2.50 3.97 9.43
C ASP A 137 3.05 2.55 9.21
N TRP A 138 2.62 1.88 8.13
CA TRP A 138 3.19 0.62 7.69
C TRP A 138 4.70 0.75 7.42
N PHE A 139 5.12 1.75 6.63
CA PHE A 139 6.54 2.00 6.36
C PHE A 139 7.34 2.20 7.66
N ASN A 140 6.79 2.95 8.60
CA ASN A 140 7.44 3.23 9.88
C ASN A 140 7.47 2.03 10.83
N SER A 141 6.61 1.02 10.62
CA SER A 141 6.66 -0.25 11.37
C SER A 141 7.78 -1.18 10.93
N LEU A 142 8.30 -1.01 9.70
CA LEU A 142 9.41 -1.79 9.18
C LEU A 142 10.70 -1.46 9.93
N ASP A 143 11.62 -2.42 10.04
CA ASP A 143 12.96 -2.15 10.56
C ASP A 143 13.76 -1.22 9.63
N GLU A 144 14.84 -0.60 10.15
CA GLU A 144 15.62 0.36 9.37
C GLU A 144 16.25 -0.24 8.10
N ALA A 145 16.56 -1.53 8.09
CA ALA A 145 17.15 -2.18 6.92
C ALA A 145 16.09 -2.35 5.83
N ALA A 146 14.91 -2.86 6.19
CA ALA A 146 13.75 -2.98 5.32
C ALA A 146 13.33 -1.62 4.75
N GLN A 147 13.24 -0.57 5.58
CA GLN A 147 12.95 0.79 5.12
C GLN A 147 13.93 1.28 4.05
N LYS A 148 15.25 1.03 4.24
CA LYS A 148 16.29 1.42 3.28
C LYS A 148 16.18 0.65 1.98
N THR A 149 15.93 -0.67 2.04
CA THR A 149 15.74 -1.52 0.87
C THR A 149 14.49 -1.12 0.08
N LEU A 150 13.37 -0.92 0.76
CA LEU A 150 12.12 -0.49 0.13
C LEU A 150 12.29 0.84 -0.62
N LEU A 151 12.91 1.84 0.02
CA LEU A 151 13.17 3.11 -0.64
C LEU A 151 14.10 2.96 -1.85
N LYS A 152 15.09 2.07 -1.78
CA LYS A 152 15.99 1.80 -2.92
C LYS A 152 15.23 1.14 -4.07
N ASP A 153 14.37 0.17 -3.78
CA ASP A 153 13.58 -0.54 -4.77
C ASP A 153 12.55 0.37 -5.43
N LEU A 154 11.81 1.16 -4.65
CA LEU A 154 10.85 2.17 -5.13
C LEU A 154 11.53 3.20 -6.05
N ASN A 155 12.71 3.69 -5.65
CA ASN A 155 13.47 4.62 -6.47
C ASN A 155 13.98 3.98 -7.77
N SER A 156 14.39 2.71 -7.72
CA SER A 156 14.86 1.98 -8.90
C SER A 156 13.71 1.77 -9.88
N TRP A 157 12.55 1.34 -9.38
CA TRP A 157 11.33 1.16 -10.16
C TRP A 157 10.89 2.45 -10.86
N LEU A 158 10.78 3.57 -10.13
CA LEU A 158 10.37 4.86 -10.71
C LEU A 158 11.42 5.47 -11.64
N ARG A 159 12.72 5.16 -11.48
CA ARG A 159 13.76 5.66 -12.38
C ARG A 159 13.76 4.90 -13.70
N ASN A 160 13.63 3.57 -13.64
CA ASN A 160 13.69 2.69 -14.82
C ASN A 160 12.56 2.95 -15.83
N THR A 161 11.54 3.72 -15.46
CA THR A 161 10.43 4.13 -16.33
C THR A 161 10.57 5.54 -16.90
N LYS A 162 11.41 6.41 -16.31
CA LYS A 162 11.69 7.78 -16.80
C LYS A 162 12.80 7.85 -17.85
N GLU A 163 13.53 6.77 -18.08
CA GLU A 163 14.57 6.68 -19.12
C GLU A 163 14.01 6.37 -20.52
N ASN A 164 12.70 6.55 -20.73
CA ASN A 164 12.00 6.41 -21.99
C ASN A 164 11.47 7.76 -22.49
#